data_AF-A0A536ZVQ1-F1
#
_entry.id   AF-A0A536ZVQ1-F1
#
_cell.length_a   1.000
_cell.length_b   1.000
_cell.length_c   1.000
_cell.angle_alpha   90.00
_cell.angle_beta   90.00
_cell.angle_gamma   90.00
#
_symmetry.space_group_name_H-M   'P 1'
#
loop_
_entity.id
_entity.type
_entity.pdbx_description
1 polymer ?
#
loop_
_entity_poly.entity_id
_entity_poly.type
_entity_poly.pdbx_seq_one_letter_code
_entity_poly.pdbx_strand_id
1 'polypeptide(L)'
;MRTRGERRGFRLIAFDGEQAVIAHVDFPRAHRVGKYGVDVDAIDRAAESALTPHRGIGLYLVDEIGKMECLSQRFVSRMRDLLSGRVMLVATVAKRGAGFIAEVKRREDCELWTLDRANRDAVAAEILAWLANR
;
A
#
# COMPACT_ATOMS: atom_id res chain seq x y z
N MET A 1 5.76 12.38 -7.80
CA MET A 1 6.00 13.76 -8.30
C MET A 1 7.49 13.99 -8.49
N ARG A 2 7.92 14.44 -9.68
CA ARG A 2 9.34 14.74 -9.95
C ARG A 2 9.49 16.14 -10.55
N THR A 3 10.56 16.84 -10.16
CA THR A 3 10.94 18.13 -10.72
C THR A 3 12.43 18.08 -11.04
N ARG A 4 12.82 18.44 -12.27
CA ARG A 4 14.22 18.38 -12.75
C ARG A 4 14.88 17.01 -12.51
N GLY A 5 14.14 15.94 -12.75
CA GLY A 5 14.65 14.58 -12.55
C GLY A 5 14.73 14.12 -11.10
N GLU A 6 14.42 14.95 -10.10
CA GLU A 6 14.40 14.54 -8.69
C GLU A 6 13.00 14.22 -8.17
N ARG A 7 12.87 13.19 -7.33
CA ARG A 7 11.60 12.94 -6.63
C ARG A 7 11.38 14.01 -5.55
N ARG A 8 10.24 14.70 -5.65
CA ARG A 8 9.81 15.77 -4.72
C ARG A 8 8.70 15.30 -3.79
N GLY A 9 7.92 14.31 -4.19
CA GLY A 9 6.82 13.80 -3.38
C GLY A 9 6.13 12.57 -3.95
N PHE A 10 5.14 12.10 -3.21
CA PHE A 10 4.36 10.89 -3.44
C PHE A 10 2.87 11.20 -3.40
N ARG A 11 2.10 10.41 -4.16
CA ARG A 11 0.67 10.56 -4.31
C ARG A 11 0.03 9.19 -4.14
N LEU A 12 -1.09 9.12 -3.43
CA LEU A 12 -2.01 7.99 -3.49
C LEU A 12 -3.00 8.22 -4.63
N ILE A 13 -3.29 7.16 -5.37
CA ILE A 13 -4.21 7.17 -6.50
C ILE A 13 -5.16 5.99 -6.31
N ALA A 14 -6.46 6.26 -6.30
CA ALA A 14 -7.49 5.24 -6.24
C ALA A 14 -8.03 4.93 -7.65
N PHE A 15 -8.73 3.79 -7.78
CA PHE A 15 -9.28 3.32 -9.06
C PHE A 15 -10.47 4.17 -9.57
N ASP A 16 -11.13 4.89 -8.68
CA ASP A 16 -12.18 5.88 -9.01
C ASP A 16 -11.61 7.21 -9.53
N GLY A 17 -10.27 7.34 -9.57
CA GLY A 17 -9.58 8.53 -10.03
C GLY A 17 -9.27 9.54 -8.91
N GLU A 18 -9.72 9.30 -7.67
CA GLU A 18 -9.33 10.14 -6.53
C GLU A 18 -7.82 10.09 -6.31
N GLN A 19 -7.24 11.25 -5.99
CA GLN A 19 -5.80 11.32 -5.72
C GLN A 19 -5.47 12.32 -4.61
N ALA A 20 -4.48 11.98 -3.78
CA ALA A 20 -4.01 12.83 -2.70
C ALA A 20 -2.49 12.87 -2.63
N VAL A 21 -1.89 14.06 -2.51
CA VAL A 21 -0.45 14.19 -2.24
C VAL A 21 -0.21 13.87 -0.77
N ILE A 22 0.46 12.76 -0.50
CA ILE A 22 0.65 12.24 0.87
C ILE A 22 2.02 12.53 1.45
N ALA A 23 2.99 12.89 0.60
CA ALA A 23 4.31 13.25 1.07
C ALA A 23 4.99 14.23 0.12
N HIS A 24 5.64 15.25 0.66
CA HIS A 24 6.39 16.23 -0.11
C HIS A 24 7.61 16.73 0.66
N VAL A 25 8.65 17.16 -0.06
CA VAL A 25 9.86 17.74 0.56
C VAL A 25 9.60 19.08 1.26
N ASP A 26 8.55 19.78 0.83
CA ASP A 26 8.14 21.08 1.37
C ASP A 26 7.06 20.94 2.47
N PHE A 27 6.60 19.72 2.77
CA PHE A 27 5.64 19.50 3.86
C PHE A 27 6.34 19.61 5.23
N PRO A 28 5.59 20.01 6.29
CA PRO A 28 6.08 19.97 7.66
C PRO A 28 6.59 18.59 8.04
N ARG A 29 7.63 18.53 8.89
CA ARG A 29 8.34 17.28 9.23
C ARG A 29 7.89 16.65 10.55
N ALA A 30 6.66 16.93 10.99
CA ALA A 30 6.06 16.32 12.18
C ALA A 30 6.03 14.78 12.04
N HIS A 31 5.59 14.30 10.89
CA HIS A 31 5.79 12.92 10.43
C HIS A 31 6.71 12.94 9.20
N ARG A 32 7.70 12.05 9.15
CA ARG A 32 8.66 12.03 8.03
C ARG A 32 9.20 10.64 7.69
N VAL A 33 9.50 10.47 6.41
CA VAL A 33 10.29 9.35 5.90
C VAL A 33 11.40 9.91 5.02
N GLY A 34 12.65 9.78 5.47
CA GLY A 34 13.80 10.40 4.80
C GLY A 34 13.67 11.92 4.76
N LYS A 35 13.67 12.49 3.54
CA LYS A 35 13.56 13.94 3.32
C LYS A 35 12.11 14.46 3.18
N TYR A 36 11.12 13.57 3.17
CA TYR A 36 9.73 13.95 2.91
C TYR A 36 8.95 14.12 4.21
N GLY A 37 8.28 15.26 4.36
CA GLY A 37 7.18 15.39 5.32
C GLY A 37 5.98 14.60 4.82
N VAL A 38 5.29 13.92 5.72
CA VAL A 38 4.16 13.03 5.41
C VAL A 38 2.88 13.65 5.96
N ASP A 39 1.88 13.80 5.09
CA ASP A 39 0.52 14.20 5.44
C ASP A 39 -0.28 12.95 5.82
N VAL A 40 -0.30 12.64 7.12
CA VAL A 40 -1.01 11.47 7.66
C VAL A 40 -2.51 11.63 7.49
N ASP A 41 -3.06 12.84 7.58
CA ASP A 41 -4.49 13.09 7.41
C ASP A 41 -4.95 12.81 5.97
N ALA A 42 -4.10 13.10 4.98
CA ALA A 42 -4.35 12.73 3.59
C ALA A 42 -4.36 11.21 3.39
N ILE A 43 -3.47 10.47 4.06
CA ILE A 43 -3.46 9.00 4.03
C ILE A 43 -4.72 8.45 4.73
N ASP A 44 -5.09 9.01 5.88
CA ASP A 44 -6.29 8.65 6.63
C ASP A 44 -7.55 8.77 5.75
N ARG A 45 -7.75 9.91 5.08
CA ARG A 45 -8.89 10.12 4.17
C ARG A 45 -8.89 9.13 3.00
N ALA A 46 -7.74 8.92 2.38
CA ALA A 46 -7.61 7.99 1.26
C ALA A 46 -7.89 6.54 1.69
N ALA A 47 -7.42 6.13 2.87
CA ALA A 47 -7.67 4.80 3.41
C ALA A 47 -9.16 4.57 3.71
N GLU A 48 -9.85 5.56 4.28
CA GLU A 48 -11.29 5.45 4.54
C GLU A 48 -12.11 5.38 3.26
N SER A 49 -11.72 6.14 2.22
CA SER A 49 -12.40 6.09 0.93
C SER A 49 -12.14 4.77 0.20
N ALA A 50 -10.87 4.42 0.00
CA ALA A 50 -10.48 3.35 -0.92
C ALA A 50 -10.44 1.94 -0.30
N LEU A 51 -10.26 1.82 1.02
CA LEU A 51 -10.08 0.52 1.69
C LEU A 51 -11.30 0.08 2.50
N THR A 52 -12.40 0.84 2.47
CA THR A 52 -13.64 0.43 3.13
C THR A 52 -14.31 -0.70 2.35
N PRO A 53 -14.55 -1.87 2.97
CA PRO A 53 -15.30 -2.97 2.35
C PRO A 53 -16.69 -2.55 1.90
N HIS A 54 -17.00 -2.72 0.62
CA HIS A 54 -18.35 -2.54 0.10
C HIS A 54 -18.81 -3.74 -0.72
N ARG A 55 -20.13 -3.95 -0.75
CA ARG A 55 -20.74 -4.99 -1.59
C ARG A 55 -20.39 -4.69 -3.05
N GLY A 56 -19.87 -5.68 -3.77
CA GLY A 56 -19.49 -5.57 -5.18
C GLY A 56 -17.98 -5.51 -5.46
N ILE A 57 -17.12 -5.32 -4.46
CA ILE A 57 -15.67 -5.51 -4.66
C ILE A 57 -15.35 -7.00 -4.61
N GLY A 58 -14.81 -7.53 -5.71
CA GLY A 58 -14.27 -8.89 -5.77
C GLY A 58 -12.78 -8.99 -5.40
N LEU A 59 -12.03 -7.90 -5.56
CA LEU A 59 -10.58 -7.87 -5.36
C LEU A 59 -10.11 -6.46 -4.95
N TYR A 60 -9.25 -6.39 -3.94
CA TYR A 60 -8.44 -5.22 -3.62
C TYR A 60 -7.03 -5.36 -4.19
N LEU A 61 -6.52 -4.30 -4.83
CA LEU A 61 -5.12 -4.16 -5.20
C LEU A 61 -4.52 -2.97 -4.46
N VAL A 62 -3.52 -3.20 -3.62
CA VAL A 62 -2.88 -2.16 -2.79
C VAL A 62 -1.36 -2.12 -3.03
N ASP A 63 -0.89 -1.02 -3.61
CA ASP A 63 0.53 -0.74 -3.81
C ASP A 63 0.88 0.60 -3.11
N GLU A 64 1.52 0.65 -1.94
CA GLU A 64 2.21 -0.40 -1.16
C GLU A 64 1.78 -0.37 0.33
N ILE A 65 1.96 -1.48 1.06
CA ILE A 65 2.06 -1.50 2.54
C ILE A 65 3.46 -1.04 2.94
N GLY A 66 3.62 0.28 2.98
CA GLY A 66 4.90 0.96 3.10
C GLY A 66 5.09 1.75 4.37
N LYS A 67 6.31 2.23 4.57
CA LYS A 67 6.65 3.00 5.77
C LYS A 67 5.88 4.31 5.86
N MET A 68 5.54 4.95 4.73
CA MET A 68 4.81 6.22 4.73
C MET A 68 3.35 5.99 5.12
N GLU A 69 2.72 5.00 4.50
CA GLU A 69 1.33 4.61 4.67
C GLU A 69 1.10 4.09 6.09
N CYS A 70 2.02 3.30 6.63
CA CYS A 70 1.95 2.78 8.00
C CYS A 70 2.12 3.85 9.11
N LEU A 71 2.37 5.12 8.77
CA LEU A 71 2.28 6.22 9.75
C LEU A 71 0.82 6.52 10.12
N SER A 72 -0.12 6.19 9.23
CA SER A 72 -1.56 6.29 9.47
C SER A 72 -2.06 5.06 10.21
N GLN A 73 -2.61 5.26 11.41
CA GLN A 73 -3.27 4.17 12.16
C GLN A 73 -4.57 3.72 11.48
N ARG A 74 -5.26 4.63 10.76
CA ARG A 74 -6.45 4.27 9.98
C ARG A 74 -6.10 3.35 8.83
N PHE A 75 -5.06 3.66 8.07
CA PHE A 75 -4.55 2.78 7.02
C PHE A 75 -4.21 1.40 7.57
N VAL A 76 -3.45 1.33 8.67
CA VAL A 76 -3.10 0.05 9.32
C VAL A 76 -4.35 -0.71 9.74
N SER A 77 -5.34 -0.05 10.36
CA SER A 77 -6.60 -0.67 10.74
C SER A 77 -7.36 -1.22 9.53
N ARG A 78 -7.51 -0.42 8.47
CA ARG A 78 -8.20 -0.84 7.25
C ARG A 78 -7.50 -2.00 6.55
N MET A 79 -6.18 -1.97 6.48
CA MET A 79 -5.42 -3.10 5.93
C MET A 79 -5.58 -4.37 6.78
N ARG A 80 -5.66 -4.27 8.11
CA ARG A 80 -6.00 -5.42 8.96
C ARG A 80 -7.41 -5.95 8.68
N ASP A 81 -8.40 -5.06 8.55
CA ASP A 81 -9.77 -5.45 8.20
C ASP A 81 -9.80 -6.21 6.86
N LEU A 82 -9.08 -5.73 5.85
CA LEU A 82 -8.97 -6.38 4.54
C LEU A 82 -8.26 -7.73 4.63
N LEU A 83 -7.12 -7.80 5.32
CA LEU A 83 -6.36 -9.04 5.49
C LEU A 83 -7.11 -10.11 6.30
N SER A 84 -8.02 -9.71 7.18
CA SER A 84 -8.89 -10.62 7.94
C SER A 84 -10.25 -10.83 7.27
N GLY A 85 -10.49 -10.16 6.14
CA GLY A 85 -11.72 -10.22 5.37
C GLY A 85 -11.81 -11.44 4.46
N ARG A 86 -12.93 -11.52 3.73
CA ARG A 86 -13.18 -12.58 2.73
C ARG A 86 -12.95 -12.14 1.29
N VAL A 87 -12.78 -10.83 1.06
CA VAL A 87 -12.54 -10.29 -0.28
C VAL A 87 -11.08 -10.54 -0.62
N MET A 88 -10.81 -10.95 -1.85
CA MET A 88 -9.46 -11.20 -2.32
C MET A 88 -8.61 -9.93 -2.18
N LEU A 89 -7.36 -10.08 -1.75
CA LEU A 89 -6.41 -8.96 -1.61
C LEU A 89 -5.09 -9.34 -2.26
N VAL A 90 -4.62 -8.49 -3.16
CA VAL A 90 -3.24 -8.47 -3.64
C VAL A 90 -2.61 -7.18 -3.14
N ALA A 91 -1.50 -7.29 -2.42
CA ALA A 91 -0.78 -6.12 -1.92
C ALA A 91 0.72 -6.29 -2.08
N THR A 92 1.42 -5.19 -2.37
CA THR A 92 2.87 -5.14 -2.23
C THR A 92 3.22 -4.72 -0.80
N VAL A 93 4.29 -5.26 -0.24
CA VAL A 93 4.74 -4.92 1.11
C VAL A 93 6.23 -4.60 1.11
N ALA A 94 6.61 -3.56 1.85
CA ALA A 94 8.00 -3.15 1.92
C ALA A 94 8.93 -4.29 2.36
N LYS A 95 9.99 -4.53 1.56
CA LYS A 95 10.98 -5.59 1.83
C LYS A 95 11.56 -5.50 3.24
N ARG A 96 11.82 -4.27 3.73
CA ARG A 96 12.31 -3.99 5.09
C ARG A 96 11.32 -3.08 5.82
N GLY A 97 11.08 -3.37 7.10
CA GLY A 97 10.21 -2.58 7.96
C GLY A 97 9.89 -3.34 9.25
N ALA A 98 9.48 -2.60 10.28
CA ALA A 98 9.01 -3.13 11.56
C ALA A 98 7.50 -2.90 11.70
N GLY A 99 6.92 -3.25 12.86
CA GLY A 99 5.49 -3.07 13.13
C GLY A 99 4.63 -3.82 12.11
N PHE A 100 3.64 -3.14 11.54
CA PHE A 100 2.67 -3.73 10.62
C PHE A 100 3.32 -4.37 9.38
N ILE A 101 4.38 -3.78 8.83
CA ILE A 101 5.12 -4.37 7.69
C ILE A 101 5.68 -5.76 8.04
N ALA A 102 6.23 -5.92 9.25
CA ALA A 102 6.76 -7.19 9.70
C ALA A 102 5.66 -8.18 10.09
N GLU A 103 4.54 -7.68 10.62
CA GLU A 103 3.34 -8.45 10.94
C GLU A 103 2.75 -9.11 9.69
N VAL A 104 2.48 -8.34 8.63
CA VAL A 104 1.91 -8.86 7.37
C VAL A 104 2.77 -9.98 6.78
N LYS A 105 4.10 -9.84 6.81
CA LYS A 105 5.02 -10.86 6.27
C LYS A 105 5.11 -12.15 7.09
N ARG A 106 4.60 -12.16 8.32
CA ARG A 106 4.57 -13.36 9.18
C ARG A 106 3.22 -14.08 9.16
N ARG A 107 2.26 -13.56 8.41
CA ARG A 107 0.95 -14.18 8.28
C ARG A 107 1.07 -15.51 7.53
N GLU A 108 0.51 -16.56 8.13
CA GLU A 108 0.49 -17.91 7.55
C GLU A 108 -0.68 -18.11 6.58
N ASP A 109 -1.65 -17.20 6.60
CA ASP A 109 -2.85 -17.20 5.74
C ASP A 109 -2.67 -16.36 4.46
N CYS A 110 -1.44 -16.00 4.12
CA CYS A 110 -1.07 -15.23 2.93
C CYS A 110 0.03 -15.92 2.14
N GLU A 111 -0.06 -15.88 0.81
CA GLU A 111 1.07 -16.25 -0.06
C GLU A 111 2.02 -15.06 -0.18
N LEU A 112 3.26 -15.24 0.27
CA LEU A 112 4.29 -14.19 0.22
C LEU A 112 5.33 -14.48 -0.86
N TRP A 113 5.24 -13.75 -1.97
CA TRP A 113 6.26 -13.79 -3.01
C TRP A 113 7.33 -12.71 -2.82
N THR A 114 8.60 -13.13 -2.79
CA THR A 114 9.73 -12.19 -2.77
C THR A 114 10.13 -11.83 -4.19
N LEU A 115 10.01 -10.56 -4.55
CA LEU A 115 10.43 -10.06 -5.86
C LEU A 115 11.93 -9.73 -5.89
N ASP A 116 12.56 -10.11 -6.98
CA ASP A 116 13.91 -9.71 -7.38
C ASP A 116 13.95 -9.35 -8.88
N ARG A 117 15.16 -9.13 -9.41
CA ARG A 117 15.30 -8.76 -10.83
C ARG A 117 15.04 -9.93 -11.79
N ALA A 118 15.21 -11.16 -11.32
CA ALA A 118 15.06 -12.35 -12.15
C ALA A 118 13.59 -12.75 -12.31
N ASN A 119 12.76 -12.54 -11.29
CA ASN A 119 11.34 -12.94 -11.32
C ASN A 119 10.34 -11.80 -11.62
N ARG A 120 10.81 -10.53 -11.66
CA ARG A 120 9.95 -9.35 -11.82
C ARG A 120 8.96 -9.44 -13.00
N ASP A 121 9.43 -9.94 -14.14
CA ASP A 121 8.63 -9.93 -15.36
C ASP A 121 7.67 -11.13 -15.43
N ALA A 122 7.95 -12.21 -14.70
CA ALA A 122 7.14 -13.42 -14.65
C ALA A 122 6.03 -13.36 -13.59
N VAL A 123 6.28 -12.68 -12.47
CA VAL A 123 5.40 -12.74 -11.29
C VAL A 123 3.97 -12.27 -11.56
N ALA A 124 3.77 -11.35 -12.50
CA ALA A 124 2.43 -10.89 -12.86
C ALA A 124 1.57 -12.05 -13.40
N ALA A 125 2.15 -12.92 -14.24
CA ALA A 125 1.44 -14.10 -14.75
C ALA A 125 1.17 -15.12 -13.65
N GLU A 126 2.11 -15.30 -12.72
CA GLU A 126 1.95 -16.19 -11.57
C GLU A 126 0.83 -15.71 -10.63
N ILE A 127 0.78 -14.41 -10.34
CA ILE A 127 -0.30 -13.78 -9.54
C ILE A 127 -1.65 -14.02 -10.23
N LEU A 128 -1.74 -13.81 -11.55
CA LEU A 128 -2.99 -14.01 -12.30
C LEU A 128 -3.43 -15.48 -12.29
N ALA A 129 -2.50 -16.42 -12.45
CA ALA A 129 -2.79 -17.85 -12.36
C ALA A 129 -3.23 -18.24 -10.94
N TRP A 130 -2.62 -17.66 -9.91
CA TRP A 130 -3.02 -17.89 -8.53
C TRP A 130 -4.43 -17.36 -8.24
N LEU A 131 -4.76 -16.17 -8.74
CA LEU A 131 -6.10 -15.57 -8.59
C LEU A 131 -7.18 -16.39 -9.30
N ALA A 132 -6.88 -17.00 -10.45
CA ALA A 132 -7.85 -17.79 -11.21
C ALA A 132 -8.25 -19.12 -10.53
N ASN A 133 -7.47 -19.58 -9.54
CA ASN A 133 -7.67 -20.85 -8.84
C ASN A 133 -8.31 -20.68 -7.45
N ARG A 134 -8.89 -19.52 -7.14
CA ARG A 134 -9.52 -19.17 -5.85
C ARG A 134 -10.98 -18.81 -6.05
#